data_AF-A0A7C9BIW4-F1
#
_entry.id   AF-A0A7C9BIW4-F1
#
_cell.length_a   1.000
_cell.length_b   1.000
_cell.length_c   1.000
_cell.angle_alpha   90.00
_cell.angle_beta   90.00
_cell.angle_gamma   90.00
#
_symmetry.space_group_name_H-M   'P 1'
#
loop_
_entity.id
_entity.type
_entity.pdbx_description
1 polymer ?
#
loop_
_entity_poly.entity_id
_entity_poly.type
_entity_poly.pdbx_seq_one_letter_code
_entity_poly.pdbx_strand_id
1 'polypeptide(L)'
;MKETPPLAAVPLSEKIAPLLEDLLYPSESDEPLQFLSAPWDGSKDITPQEFVDLFDLEAADAVKEKEPERFWSPVTEDQEWYEAEEKERTARFVALRKILEENLEHIQYFEVGEIEVGLYLIGQSAQNIMGIQTMAVRT
;
A
#
# COMPACT_ATOMS: atom_id res chain seq x y z
N MET A 1 -0.17 37.78 -12.28
CA MET A 1 0.67 37.44 -11.12
C MET A 1 0.37 35.98 -10.86
N LYS A 2 1.36 35.09 -10.99
CA LYS A 2 1.15 33.68 -10.66
C LYS A 2 1.08 33.62 -9.13
N GLU A 3 -0.09 33.32 -8.59
CA GLU A 3 -0.24 33.10 -7.17
C GLU A 3 0.70 31.96 -6.78
N THR A 4 1.70 32.27 -5.97
CA THR A 4 2.52 31.24 -5.32
C THR A 4 1.60 30.59 -4.30
N PRO A 5 1.28 29.29 -4.43
CA PRO A 5 0.49 28.62 -3.40
C PRO A 5 1.28 28.72 -2.08
N PRO A 6 0.59 28.80 -0.92
CA PRO A 6 1.25 28.62 0.38
C PRO A 6 2.03 27.30 0.33
N LEU A 7 3.15 27.17 1.07
CA LEU A 7 3.95 25.93 1.12
C LEU A 7 3.02 24.73 1.38
N ALA A 8 2.55 24.10 0.31
CA ALA A 8 1.72 22.93 0.38
C ALA A 8 2.66 21.83 0.83
N ALA A 9 2.28 21.10 1.87
CA ALA A 9 2.96 19.86 2.20
C ALA A 9 3.03 19.01 0.92
N VAL A 10 4.21 18.45 0.62
CA VAL A 10 4.41 17.58 -0.54
C VAL A 10 3.34 16.47 -0.50
N PRO A 11 2.56 16.23 -1.58
CA PRO A 11 1.56 15.18 -1.62
C PRO A 11 2.16 13.81 -1.29
N LEU A 12 1.40 12.93 -0.63
CA LEU A 12 1.90 11.59 -0.27
C LEU A 12 2.37 10.80 -1.50
N SER A 13 1.63 10.89 -2.61
CA SER A 13 2.00 10.26 -3.88
C SER A 13 3.39 10.69 -4.37
N GLU A 14 3.72 11.98 -4.27
CA GLU A 14 5.04 12.50 -4.64
C GLU A 14 6.14 12.08 -3.65
N LYS A 15 5.82 11.95 -2.35
CA LYS A 15 6.77 11.46 -1.34
C LYS A 15 7.18 10.01 -1.57
N ILE A 16 6.23 9.15 -1.96
CA ILE A 16 6.49 7.71 -2.11
C ILE A 16 6.85 7.30 -3.54
N ALA A 17 6.51 8.08 -4.56
CA ALA A 17 6.83 7.78 -5.96
C ALA A 17 8.28 7.26 -6.19
N PRO A 18 9.35 7.92 -5.68
CA PRO A 18 10.72 7.42 -5.89
C PRO A 18 10.99 6.09 -5.18
N LEU A 19 10.21 5.73 -4.16
CA LEU A 19 10.32 4.44 -3.49
C LEU A 19 9.59 3.32 -4.22
N LEU A 20 8.63 3.63 -5.10
CA LEU A 20 7.86 2.62 -5.83
C LEU A 20 8.54 2.20 -7.15
N GLU A 21 9.44 3.02 -7.70
CA GLU A 21 10.10 2.77 -8.99
C GLU A 21 10.91 1.46 -8.97
N ASP A 22 10.55 0.50 -9.79
CA ASP A 22 11.17 -0.84 -9.83
C ASP A 22 11.12 -1.61 -8.47
N LEU A 23 10.23 -1.23 -7.56
CA LEU A 23 10.04 -1.95 -6.29
C LEU A 23 9.01 -3.07 -6.46
N LEU A 24 9.50 -4.30 -6.53
CA LEU A 24 8.70 -5.50 -6.72
C LEU A 24 8.37 -6.17 -5.38
N TYR A 25 7.12 -6.61 -5.25
CA TYR A 25 6.67 -7.34 -4.08
C TYR A 25 6.90 -8.86 -4.28
N PRO A 26 7.62 -9.54 -3.37
CA PRO A 26 8.04 -10.92 -3.55
C PRO A 26 6.82 -11.85 -3.63
N SER A 27 6.68 -12.52 -4.77
CA SER A 27 5.66 -13.54 -5.03
C SER A 27 6.12 -14.41 -6.20
N GLU A 28 5.27 -15.30 -6.73
CA GLU A 28 5.65 -16.05 -7.93
C GLU A 28 5.75 -15.18 -9.19
N SER A 29 5.14 -13.98 -9.17
CA SER A 29 5.11 -13.05 -10.30
C SER A 29 5.94 -11.77 -10.09
N ASP A 30 6.42 -11.50 -8.87
CA ASP A 30 7.21 -10.31 -8.52
C ASP A 30 6.61 -8.99 -9.06
N GLU A 31 5.36 -8.68 -8.71
CA GLU A 31 4.63 -7.54 -9.28
C GLU A 31 4.99 -6.19 -8.63
N PRO A 32 4.96 -5.09 -9.41
CA PRO A 32 5.29 -3.76 -8.91
C PRO A 32 4.23 -3.21 -7.96
N LEU A 33 4.67 -2.39 -7.00
CA LEU A 33 3.77 -1.60 -6.17
C LEU A 33 3.22 -0.38 -6.91
N GLN A 34 1.93 -0.10 -6.70
CA GLN A 34 1.24 1.05 -7.27
C GLN A 34 0.57 1.87 -6.17
N PHE A 35 0.65 3.20 -6.27
CA PHE A 35 -0.11 4.10 -5.40
C PHE A 35 -1.59 4.07 -5.76
N LEU A 36 -2.45 4.13 -4.75
CA LEU A 36 -3.89 4.28 -4.91
C LEU A 36 -4.43 5.41 -4.02
N SER A 37 -5.49 6.06 -4.48
CA SER A 37 -6.26 7.01 -3.66
C SER A 37 -7.70 7.08 -4.11
N ALA A 38 -8.61 7.22 -3.15
CA ALA A 38 -10.02 7.46 -3.40
C ALA A 38 -10.59 8.46 -2.38
N PRO A 39 -11.54 9.33 -2.78
CA PRO A 39 -12.27 10.16 -1.83
C PRO A 39 -13.01 9.30 -0.80
N TRP A 40 -12.97 9.68 0.47
CA TRP A 40 -13.63 8.95 1.55
C TRP A 40 -14.09 9.89 2.66
N ASP A 41 -15.39 9.83 2.97
CA ASP A 41 -16.03 10.56 4.06
C ASP A 41 -16.77 9.63 5.04
N GLY A 42 -16.52 8.32 4.94
CA GLY A 42 -17.16 7.29 5.76
C GLY A 42 -16.51 7.07 7.13
N SER A 43 -16.61 5.84 7.64
CA SER A 43 -16.07 5.45 8.95
C SER A 43 -14.54 5.47 9.00
N LYS A 44 -14.00 5.49 10.22
CA LYS A 44 -12.55 5.42 10.48
C LYS A 44 -11.94 4.07 10.10
N ASP A 45 -12.66 3.00 10.37
CA ASP A 45 -12.27 1.65 9.97
C ASP A 45 -13.20 1.23 8.82
N ILE A 46 -12.62 0.71 7.75
CA ILE A 46 -13.31 0.46 6.48
C ILE A 46 -13.64 -1.02 6.48
N THR A 47 -14.91 -1.35 6.39
CA THR A 47 -15.32 -2.74 6.30
C THR A 47 -14.92 -3.34 4.95
N PRO A 48 -14.75 -4.67 4.84
CA PRO A 48 -14.51 -5.33 3.55
C PRO A 48 -15.53 -4.95 2.47
N GLN A 49 -16.81 -4.77 2.83
CA GLN A 49 -17.84 -4.38 1.88
C GLN A 49 -17.66 -2.92 1.41
N GLU A 50 -17.37 -1.99 2.32
CA GLU A 50 -17.08 -0.60 1.94
C GLU A 50 -15.83 -0.50 1.07
N PHE A 51 -14.83 -1.34 1.32
CA PHE A 51 -13.63 -1.42 0.48
C PHE A 51 -13.95 -1.90 -0.94
N VAL A 52 -14.79 -2.94 -1.07
CA VAL A 52 -15.29 -3.41 -2.38
C VAL A 52 -16.00 -2.30 -3.12
N ASP A 53 -16.94 -1.62 -2.46
CA ASP A 53 -17.76 -0.57 -3.07
C ASP A 53 -16.89 0.64 -3.48
N LEU A 54 -15.88 0.97 -2.69
CA LEU A 54 -14.97 2.10 -2.93
C LEU A 54 -14.08 1.91 -4.16
N PHE A 55 -13.61 0.68 -4.38
CA PHE A 55 -12.69 0.34 -5.47
C PHE A 55 -13.35 -0.43 -6.63
N ASP A 56 -14.67 -0.57 -6.61
CA ASP A 56 -15.48 -1.26 -7.64
C ASP A 56 -14.96 -2.68 -7.94
N LEU A 57 -14.69 -3.45 -6.88
CA LEU A 57 -14.06 -4.76 -6.99
C LEU A 57 -15.05 -5.85 -7.38
N GLU A 58 -14.77 -6.58 -8.47
CA GLU A 58 -15.64 -7.66 -8.97
C GLU A 58 -15.70 -8.89 -8.04
N ALA A 59 -14.67 -9.10 -7.21
CA ALA A 59 -14.51 -10.30 -6.36
C ALA A 59 -14.89 -10.04 -4.89
N ALA A 60 -16.03 -9.40 -4.64
CA ALA A 60 -16.47 -8.97 -3.31
C ALA A 60 -16.45 -10.10 -2.25
N ASP A 61 -16.88 -11.30 -2.64
CA ASP A 61 -16.95 -12.46 -1.74
C ASP A 61 -15.57 -12.99 -1.30
N ALA A 62 -14.49 -12.55 -1.95
CA ALA A 62 -13.12 -12.96 -1.69
C ALA A 62 -12.28 -11.89 -0.98
N VAL A 63 -12.89 -10.80 -0.51
CA VAL A 63 -12.17 -9.75 0.25
C VAL A 63 -11.99 -10.17 1.70
N LYS A 64 -10.74 -10.18 2.17
CA LYS A 64 -10.38 -10.54 3.54
C LYS A 64 -9.51 -9.45 4.14
N GLU A 65 -9.97 -8.85 5.23
CA GLU A 65 -9.12 -8.00 6.07
C GLU A 65 -8.09 -8.86 6.82
N LYS A 66 -6.87 -8.34 6.93
CA LYS A 66 -5.71 -8.94 7.59
C LYS A 66 -4.95 -7.86 8.38
N GLU A 67 -4.10 -8.31 9.29
CA GLU A 67 -3.21 -7.40 10.03
C GLU A 67 -2.20 -6.75 9.06
N PRO A 68 -2.00 -5.41 9.12
CA PRO A 68 -1.04 -4.70 8.27
C PRO A 68 0.37 -5.31 8.27
N GLU A 69 0.84 -5.79 9.41
CA GLU A 69 2.12 -6.49 9.56
C GLU A 69 2.30 -7.65 8.56
N ARG A 70 1.22 -8.32 8.13
CA ARG A 70 1.31 -9.41 7.15
C ARG A 70 1.73 -8.95 5.75
N PHE A 71 1.45 -7.70 5.40
CA PHE A 71 1.97 -7.09 4.18
C PHE A 71 3.47 -6.79 4.31
N TRP A 72 3.94 -6.46 5.51
CA TRP A 72 5.31 -6.00 5.73
C TRP A 72 6.31 -7.10 6.04
N SER A 73 5.89 -8.17 6.74
CA SER A 73 6.78 -9.29 7.12
C SER A 73 7.66 -9.81 5.98
N PRO A 74 7.15 -10.13 4.78
CA PRO A 74 8.00 -10.70 3.72
C PRO A 74 9.02 -9.73 3.11
N VAL A 75 8.89 -8.42 3.37
CA VAL A 75 9.66 -7.37 2.68
C VAL A 75 10.45 -6.45 3.60
N THR A 76 10.20 -6.51 4.91
CA THR A 76 10.89 -5.67 5.91
C THR A 76 11.79 -6.47 6.85
N GLU A 77 11.73 -7.80 6.81
CA GLU A 77 12.63 -8.68 7.56
C GLU A 77 13.98 -8.75 6.85
N ASP A 78 15.02 -8.22 7.50
CA ASP A 78 16.40 -8.37 7.06
C ASP A 78 16.90 -9.78 7.41
N GLN A 79 17.71 -10.35 6.52
CA GLN A 79 18.30 -11.66 6.68
C GLN A 79 19.81 -11.54 6.55
N GLU A 80 20.55 -12.25 7.42
CA GLU A 80 22.01 -12.19 7.43
C GLU A 80 22.64 -12.60 6.08
N TRP A 81 21.93 -13.43 5.31
CA TRP A 81 22.33 -13.95 4.01
C TRP A 81 21.95 -13.05 2.82
N TYR A 82 21.32 -11.90 3.05
CA TYR A 82 21.02 -10.93 1.98
C TYR A 82 22.29 -10.24 1.47
N GLU A 83 22.38 -10.15 0.14
CA GLU A 83 23.39 -9.37 -0.56
C GLU A 83 22.95 -7.91 -0.67
N ALA A 84 23.74 -7.09 -1.37
CA ALA A 84 23.52 -5.64 -1.43
C ALA A 84 22.15 -5.27 -2.03
N GLU A 85 21.70 -6.00 -3.05
CA GLU A 85 20.44 -5.71 -3.76
C GLU A 85 19.23 -6.00 -2.88
N GLU A 86 19.19 -7.15 -2.19
CA GLU A 86 18.09 -7.48 -1.29
C GLU A 86 18.05 -6.53 -0.09
N LYS A 87 19.21 -6.11 0.43
CA LYS A 87 19.28 -5.11 1.51
C LYS A 87 18.76 -3.75 1.08
N GLU A 88 19.08 -3.31 -0.14
CA GLU A 88 18.56 -2.07 -0.69
C GLU A 88 17.04 -2.15 -0.86
N ARG A 89 16.53 -3.25 -1.40
CA ARG A 89 15.08 -3.50 -1.51
C ARG A 89 14.40 -3.43 -0.14
N THR A 90 14.90 -4.17 0.85
CA THR A 90 14.36 -4.17 2.23
C THR A 90 14.37 -2.77 2.84
N ALA A 91 15.47 -2.02 2.67
CA ALA A 91 15.56 -0.64 3.17
C ALA A 91 14.51 0.29 2.53
N ARG A 92 14.22 0.10 1.23
CA ARG A 92 13.16 0.85 0.53
C ARG A 92 11.77 0.52 1.06
N PHE A 93 11.47 -0.76 1.32
CA PHE A 93 10.21 -1.16 1.96
C PHE A 93 10.07 -0.61 3.38
N VAL A 94 11.14 -0.61 4.18
CA VAL A 94 11.15 -0.01 5.52
C VAL A 94 10.89 1.50 5.45
N ALA A 95 11.52 2.20 4.50
CA ALA A 95 11.27 3.63 4.29
C ALA A 95 9.83 3.90 3.84
N LEU A 96 9.30 3.08 2.93
CA LEU A 96 7.92 3.18 2.45
C LEU A 96 6.92 2.99 3.59
N ARG A 97 7.09 1.93 4.39
CA ARG A 97 6.29 1.66 5.59
C ARG A 97 6.26 2.88 6.51
N LYS A 98 7.43 3.42 6.84
CA LYS A 98 7.54 4.59 7.70
C LYS A 98 6.79 5.80 7.15
N ILE A 99 6.93 6.11 5.85
CA ILE A 99 6.21 7.24 5.24
C ILE A 99 4.70 7.01 5.30
N LEU A 100 4.21 5.81 5.04
CA LEU A 100 2.78 5.51 5.13
C LEU A 100 2.28 5.65 6.58
N GLU A 101 2.96 5.08 7.56
CA GLU A 101 2.60 5.18 8.99
C GLU A 101 2.67 6.60 9.55
N GLU A 102 3.54 7.47 9.01
CA GLU A 102 3.63 8.88 9.42
C GLU A 102 2.57 9.78 8.77
N ASN A 103 1.96 9.37 7.64
CA ASN A 103 1.06 10.21 6.85
C ASN A 103 -0.38 9.68 6.80
N LEU A 104 -0.61 8.42 7.18
CA LEU A 104 -1.90 7.77 7.17
C LEU A 104 -2.31 7.33 8.58
N GLU A 105 -3.59 7.48 8.87
CA GLU A 105 -4.23 6.96 10.08
C GLU A 105 -5.04 5.70 9.74
N HIS A 106 -5.36 4.86 10.72
CA HIS A 106 -6.25 3.71 10.55
C HIS A 106 -5.83 2.76 9.39
N ILE A 107 -4.53 2.42 9.35
CA ILE A 107 -3.98 1.55 8.30
C ILE A 107 -4.60 0.15 8.41
N GLN A 108 -5.13 -0.33 7.29
CA GLN A 108 -5.77 -1.63 7.13
C GLN A 108 -5.19 -2.34 5.90
N TYR A 109 -5.19 -3.67 5.94
CA TYR A 109 -4.69 -4.50 4.87
C TYR A 109 -5.80 -5.45 4.38
N PHE A 110 -6.06 -5.44 3.07
CA PHE A 110 -7.04 -6.30 2.42
C PHE A 110 -6.37 -7.19 1.39
N GLU A 111 -6.79 -8.46 1.37
CA GLU A 111 -6.50 -9.41 0.30
C GLU A 111 -7.77 -9.66 -0.52
N VAL A 112 -7.66 -9.66 -1.84
CA VAL A 112 -8.79 -9.86 -2.76
C VAL A 112 -8.46 -10.99 -3.73
N GLY A 113 -9.23 -12.09 -3.69
CA GLY A 113 -8.99 -13.26 -4.53
C GLY A 113 -8.26 -14.40 -3.82
N GLU A 114 -7.99 -15.49 -4.55
CA GLU A 114 -7.37 -16.70 -3.98
C GLU A 114 -6.11 -17.16 -4.70
N ILE A 115 -6.10 -17.12 -6.04
CA ILE A 115 -4.93 -17.49 -6.88
C ILE A 115 -4.15 -16.25 -7.30
N GLU A 116 -4.80 -15.33 -8.00
CA GLU A 116 -4.30 -13.97 -8.22
C GLU A 116 -4.86 -13.10 -7.09
N VAL A 117 -4.04 -12.85 -6.09
CA VAL A 117 -4.47 -12.13 -4.88
C VAL A 117 -4.02 -10.68 -4.98
N GLY A 118 -4.98 -9.77 -5.10
CA GLY A 118 -4.72 -8.34 -4.95
C GLY A 118 -4.43 -8.01 -3.49
N LEU A 119 -3.29 -7.36 -3.24
CA LEU A 119 -2.84 -6.97 -1.92
C LEU A 119 -3.00 -5.45 -1.79
N TYR A 120 -3.79 -4.99 -0.83
CA TYR A 120 -4.12 -3.57 -0.68
C TYR A 120 -3.83 -3.10 0.72
N LEU A 121 -2.84 -2.24 0.88
CA LEU A 121 -2.55 -1.57 2.13
C LEU A 121 -3.01 -0.12 2.05
N ILE A 122 -4.05 0.20 2.81
CA ILE A 122 -4.73 1.49 2.75
C ILE A 122 -4.76 2.15 4.13
N GLY A 123 -4.85 3.47 4.15
CA GLY A 123 -5.08 4.25 5.34
C GLY A 123 -5.74 5.58 5.01
N GLN A 124 -6.16 6.29 6.04
CA GLN A 124 -6.92 7.53 5.92
C GLN A 124 -6.01 8.76 5.96
N SER A 125 -6.31 9.73 5.12
CA SER A 125 -5.69 11.05 5.13
C SER A 125 -6.74 12.12 4.83
N ALA A 126 -7.17 12.85 5.85
CA ALA A 126 -8.24 13.83 5.77
C ALA A 126 -9.55 13.23 5.19
N GLN A 127 -10.01 13.68 4.02
CA GLN A 127 -11.20 13.13 3.32
C GLN A 127 -10.84 12.16 2.19
N ASN A 128 -9.71 11.46 2.31
CA ASN A 128 -9.31 10.46 1.33
C ASN A 128 -8.83 9.20 2.03
N ILE A 129 -9.02 8.08 1.35
CA ILE A 129 -8.24 6.87 1.55
C ILE A 129 -7.08 6.91 0.56
N MET A 130 -5.90 6.58 1.04
CA MET A 130 -4.69 6.48 0.23
C MET A 130 -3.90 5.25 0.63
N GLY A 131 -3.06 4.75 -0.26
CA GLY A 131 -2.29 3.55 0.04
C GLY A 131 -1.47 3.04 -1.13
N ILE A 132 -1.11 1.77 -1.02
CA ILE A 132 -0.40 1.03 -2.06
C ILE A 132 -1.11 -0.29 -2.34
N GLN A 133 -1.02 -0.74 -3.58
CA GLN A 133 -1.49 -2.05 -4.02
C GLN A 133 -0.43 -2.78 -4.81
N THR A 134 -0.54 -4.10 -4.85
CA THR A 134 0.16 -5.00 -5.78
C THR A 134 -0.67 -6.26 -5.98
N MET A 135 -0.18 -7.19 -6.80
CA MET A 135 -0.76 -8.51 -6.97
C MET A 135 0.28 -9.56 -6.57
N ALA A 136 -0.18 -10.65 -5.94
CA ALA A 136 0.64 -11.82 -5.68
C ALA A 136 -0.07 -13.06 -6.22
N VAL A 137 0.67 -13.88 -6.97
CA VAL A 137 0.20 -15.21 -7.37
C VAL A 137 0.50 -16.22 -6.26
N ARG A 138 -0.48 -17.10 -5.98
CA ARG A 138 -0.37 -18.21 -5.03
C ARG A 138 -0.75 -19.53 -5.73
N THR A 139 0.17 -20.50 -5.76
CA THR A 139 -0.10 -21.91 -6.15
C THR A 139 -0.50 -22.80 -4.98
#